data_AF-A0A5M8SGU9-F1
#
_entry.id   AF-A0A5M8SGU9-F1
#
_cell.length_a   1.000
_cell.length_b   1.000
_cell.length_c   1.000
_cell.angle_alpha   90.00
_cell.angle_beta   90.00
_cell.angle_gamma   90.00
#
_symmetry.space_group_name_H-M   'P 1'
#
loop_
_entity.id
_entity.type
_entity.pdbx_description
1 polymer ?
#
loop_
_entity_poly.entity_id
_entity_poly.type
_entity_poly.pdbx_seq_one_letter_code
_entity_poly.pdbx_strand_id
1 'polypeptide(L)'
;MKKTASLLIVISSFCLNPILQSQALLRSAHATQAGQQQDVSNDLSVVAGRSVLLDCAQPVQRVAVGTAGVAEATVVSPTEILVNGKAAGETSLILWEKGGSREFFNVTVRASQSSAADGLDSVRRELKREFPDQAIRVAGENGSLFLSGTVKDLNSADRAVKIASIAGKVVNLLNVEVPEAQPQILLKVVFASVDRTKTKELGLNPFSTGFGNVDGSLSTGQFPAPLNSPVGLLNFPNDLNIFGFLPGMNLGATLKALESKGLVEVLAEPNVLAENGKVGSFLAGGEYPYPIVQASTTGTAITIMFKEYGVRLNFIPTITPRGSIHLQVAPEVSSLDFTNAVTIDGYQIPAISIRKVKSEVELSEGQSFAIGGLLDNRETQTFQKLPFISSVPILGKLFQSISRTRTNTELIVIVTPEIVQPIPAGTAPPALHYPEPFLESNSNIPMHTPDQNRVPAKPAPATMPVEKLVESMKPEKPLVTDEATGYTGSSSMSAAPSSSAPQ
;
A
#
# COMPACT_ATOMS: atom_id res chain seq x y z
N MET A 1 4.75 51.35 -20.77
CA MET A 1 5.01 52.52 -19.89
C MET A 1 5.69 52.02 -18.62
N LYS A 2 6.80 52.63 -18.15
CA LYS A 2 6.89 53.48 -16.92
C LYS A 2 6.12 52.89 -15.72
N LYS A 3 6.69 52.61 -14.54
CA LYS A 3 7.80 53.24 -13.74
C LYS A 3 8.64 52.13 -13.02
N THR A 4 9.91 52.19 -12.57
CA THR A 4 10.81 53.18 -11.89
C THR A 4 10.38 53.57 -10.45
N ALA A 5 11.20 53.71 -9.40
CA ALA A 5 12.61 53.45 -9.03
C ALA A 5 12.63 53.19 -7.47
N SER A 6 13.67 53.08 -6.63
CA SER A 6 15.13 53.39 -6.54
C SER A 6 15.79 52.35 -5.59
N LEU A 7 17.10 52.13 -5.39
CA LEU A 7 18.37 52.90 -5.41
C LEU A 7 18.75 53.67 -4.11
N LEU A 8 19.60 53.04 -3.28
CA LEU A 8 20.73 53.57 -2.46
C LEU A 8 21.48 52.33 -1.86
N ILE A 9 22.80 52.21 -1.63
CA ILE A 9 24.02 53.06 -1.71
C ILE A 9 24.29 53.96 -0.47
N VAL A 10 25.59 54.23 -0.21
CA VAL A 10 26.24 55.05 0.87
C VAL A 10 26.58 54.26 2.16
N ILE A 11 27.78 54.33 2.79
CA ILE A 11 29.21 54.55 2.37
C ILE A 11 30.13 54.35 3.61
N SER A 12 31.44 54.05 3.43
CA SER A 12 32.54 54.17 4.46
C SER A 12 32.51 53.16 5.65
N SER A 13 33.57 52.94 6.46
CA SER A 13 35.00 53.28 6.35
C SER A 13 35.92 52.45 7.28
N PHE A 14 37.21 52.36 6.90
CA PHE A 14 38.45 52.34 7.70
C PHE A 14 38.54 51.78 9.15
N CYS A 15 39.50 50.85 9.34
CA CYS A 15 40.43 50.60 10.49
C CYS A 15 40.99 49.16 10.34
N LEU A 16 42.29 48.82 10.31
CA LEU A 16 43.50 49.24 11.07
C LEU A 16 43.23 49.29 12.58
N ASN A 17 43.83 48.44 13.44
CA ASN A 17 45.26 48.06 13.49
C ASN A 17 45.48 46.66 14.14
N PRO A 18 46.69 46.08 14.10
CA PRO A 18 47.04 44.87 14.86
C PRO A 18 47.51 45.19 16.30
N ILE A 19 47.58 44.17 17.18
CA ILE A 19 48.19 44.27 18.51
C ILE A 19 49.19 43.12 18.74
N LEU A 20 50.42 43.49 19.11
CA LEU A 20 51.44 42.59 19.65
C LEU A 20 51.31 42.50 21.18
N GLN A 21 51.48 41.31 21.74
CA GLN A 21 52.07 41.05 23.07
C GLN A 21 52.50 39.57 23.07
N SER A 22 53.78 39.16 23.12
CA SER A 22 54.97 39.59 23.88
C SER A 22 55.13 38.87 25.22
N GLN A 23 55.92 37.79 25.18
CA GLN A 23 56.82 37.23 26.20
C GLN A 23 56.42 37.26 27.69
N ALA A 24 56.43 36.06 28.30
CA ALA A 24 56.78 35.88 29.70
C ALA A 24 57.95 34.87 29.80
N LEU A 25 59.11 35.33 30.28
CA LEU A 25 60.27 34.49 30.57
C LEU A 25 60.14 33.88 31.97
N LEU A 26 60.34 32.56 32.09
CA LEU A 26 60.66 31.93 33.37
C LEU A 26 62.00 31.21 33.28
N ARG A 27 63.01 31.79 33.96
CA ARG A 27 64.27 31.10 34.28
C ARG A 27 64.02 30.14 35.43
N SER A 28 64.38 28.87 35.25
CA SER A 28 64.76 27.98 36.35
C SER A 28 66.27 27.74 36.30
N ALA A 29 66.89 27.47 37.46
CA ALA A 29 68.34 27.55 37.63
C ALA A 29 69.08 26.26 37.23
N HIS A 30 70.37 26.37 36.94
CA HIS A 30 71.29 25.23 36.84
C HIS A 30 71.41 24.50 38.19
N ALA A 31 71.43 23.17 38.15
CA ALA A 31 71.97 22.32 39.20
C ALA A 31 72.92 21.31 38.54
N THR A 32 74.20 21.34 38.92
CA THR A 32 75.25 20.55 38.27
C THR A 32 75.50 19.25 39.02
N GLN A 33 75.17 18.11 38.40
CA GLN A 33 75.75 16.80 38.71
C GLN A 33 76.10 16.14 37.36
N ALA A 34 77.38 15.95 37.02
CA ALA A 34 78.35 15.02 37.59
C ALA A 34 78.32 13.64 36.93
N GLY A 35 78.82 13.58 35.69
CA GLY A 35 79.54 12.42 35.15
C GLY A 35 78.74 11.16 34.82
N GLN A 36 78.19 11.11 33.60
CA GLN A 36 78.34 9.91 32.77
C GLN A 36 78.93 10.29 31.41
N GLN A 37 79.64 9.35 30.80
CA GLN A 37 80.33 9.55 29.53
C GLN A 37 79.29 9.51 28.40
N GLN A 38 79.18 10.58 27.64
CA GLN A 38 78.08 10.77 26.70
C GLN A 38 78.31 9.95 25.43
N ASP A 39 77.59 8.82 25.31
CA ASP A 39 77.49 8.07 24.06
C ASP A 39 76.94 8.99 22.96
N VAL A 40 77.62 8.99 21.81
CA VAL A 40 77.21 9.76 20.62
C VAL A 40 76.18 8.92 19.88
N SER A 41 74.90 9.09 20.24
CA SER A 41 73.80 8.34 19.63
C SER A 41 73.55 8.79 18.20
N ASN A 42 73.87 7.95 17.22
CA ASN A 42 73.64 8.21 15.80
C ASN A 42 72.23 7.74 15.37
N ASP A 43 71.39 8.64 14.86
CA ASP A 43 70.03 8.27 14.43
C ASP A 43 70.03 7.67 13.01
N LEU A 44 69.50 6.46 12.87
CA LEU A 44 69.43 5.69 11.62
C LEU A 44 67.97 5.39 11.25
N SER A 45 67.41 6.07 10.24
CA SER A 45 66.04 5.76 9.80
C SER A 45 66.02 4.73 8.66
N VAL A 46 65.26 3.66 8.87
CA VAL A 46 65.03 2.56 7.92
C VAL A 46 63.53 2.49 7.60
N VAL A 47 63.15 1.87 6.48
CA VAL A 47 61.74 1.62 6.13
C VAL A 47 61.45 0.13 6.27
N ALA A 48 60.31 -0.24 6.86
CA ALA A 48 59.89 -1.64 6.98
C ALA A 48 59.80 -2.29 5.57
N GLY A 49 60.45 -3.45 5.41
CA GLY A 49 60.63 -4.13 4.12
C GLY A 49 61.80 -3.63 3.27
N ARG A 50 62.66 -2.75 3.80
CA ARG A 50 63.91 -2.29 3.16
C ARG A 50 65.12 -2.52 4.07
N SER A 51 66.27 -2.69 3.45
CA SER A 51 67.56 -2.73 4.13
C SER A 51 68.43 -1.53 3.75
N VAL A 52 69.29 -1.11 4.68
CA VAL A 52 70.27 -0.02 4.53
C VAL A 52 71.64 -0.58 4.91
N LEU A 53 72.69 -0.21 4.17
CA LEU A 53 74.07 -0.49 4.55
C LEU A 53 74.59 0.63 5.46
N LEU A 54 75.32 0.26 6.51
CA LEU A 54 75.97 1.13 7.45
C LEU A 54 77.48 0.87 7.42
N ASP A 55 78.23 1.86 6.93
CA ASP A 55 79.68 1.82 6.78
C ASP A 55 80.34 2.23 8.11
N CYS A 56 81.29 1.41 8.58
CA CYS A 56 81.93 1.55 9.89
C CYS A 56 83.40 1.96 9.73
N ALA A 57 83.87 2.90 10.55
CA ALA A 57 85.22 3.45 10.45
C ALA A 57 86.32 2.49 10.94
N GLN A 58 85.99 1.52 11.79
CA GLN A 58 86.89 0.44 12.22
C GLN A 58 86.29 -0.95 11.95
N PRO A 59 87.12 -2.01 11.94
CA PRO A 59 86.63 -3.37 11.78
C PRO A 59 85.67 -3.78 12.91
N VAL A 60 84.47 -4.23 12.56
CA VAL A 60 83.41 -4.62 13.50
C VAL A 60 83.69 -6.03 14.05
N GLN A 61 83.66 -6.21 15.37
CA GLN A 61 83.77 -7.51 16.03
C GLN A 61 82.40 -8.15 16.28
N ARG A 62 81.39 -7.35 16.61
CA ARG A 62 80.04 -7.81 16.96
C ARG A 62 79.02 -6.70 16.73
N VAL A 63 77.78 -7.12 16.46
CA VAL A 63 76.59 -6.29 16.38
C VAL A 63 75.51 -6.89 17.29
N ALA A 64 74.61 -6.07 17.83
CA ALA A 64 73.36 -6.51 18.46
C ALA A 64 72.24 -5.49 18.20
N VAL A 65 71.01 -5.97 18.02
CA VAL A 65 69.80 -5.15 17.93
C VAL A 65 68.96 -5.41 19.19
N GLY A 66 68.42 -4.36 19.82
CA GLY A 66 67.62 -4.48 21.04
C GLY A 66 66.30 -5.23 20.82
N THR A 67 65.68 -5.11 19.64
CA THR A 67 64.39 -5.73 19.31
C THR A 67 64.40 -6.31 17.91
N ALA A 68 64.78 -7.58 17.80
CA ALA A 68 64.93 -8.32 16.54
C ALA A 68 63.64 -8.45 15.68
N GLY A 69 62.47 -8.06 16.22
CA GLY A 69 61.20 -7.95 15.49
C GLY A 69 60.99 -6.60 14.80
N VAL A 70 61.67 -5.53 15.24
CA VAL A 70 61.61 -4.19 14.64
C VAL A 70 62.65 -4.07 13.52
N ALA A 71 63.91 -4.41 13.83
CA ALA A 71 65.00 -4.46 12.87
C ALA A 71 65.91 -5.67 13.12
N GLU A 72 66.70 -6.03 12.11
CA GLU A 72 67.76 -7.05 12.17
C GLU A 72 69.03 -6.48 11.55
N ALA A 73 70.20 -6.84 12.07
CA ALA A 73 71.47 -6.33 11.58
C ALA A 73 72.49 -7.47 11.43
N THR A 74 73.11 -7.54 10.26
CA THR A 74 74.05 -8.60 9.87
C THR A 74 75.32 -7.97 9.30
N VAL A 75 76.48 -8.38 9.81
CA VAL A 75 77.78 -7.95 9.26
C VAL A 75 77.97 -8.60 7.89
N VAL A 76 78.22 -7.80 6.85
CA VAL A 76 78.40 -8.27 5.46
C VAL A 76 79.88 -8.30 5.08
N SER A 77 80.64 -7.31 5.53
CA SER A 77 82.10 -7.26 5.42
C SER A 77 82.70 -6.71 6.72
N PRO A 78 84.04 -6.72 6.90
CA PRO A 78 84.65 -6.24 8.14
C PRO A 78 84.27 -4.81 8.53
N THR A 79 83.83 -3.97 7.58
CA THR A 79 83.48 -2.55 7.78
C THR A 79 82.05 -2.21 7.32
N GLU A 80 81.20 -3.18 6.97
CA GLU A 80 79.83 -2.94 6.47
C GLU A 80 78.80 -3.79 7.21
N ILE A 81 77.74 -3.16 7.73
CA ILE A 81 76.61 -3.82 8.37
C ILE A 81 75.35 -3.58 7.55
N LEU A 82 74.63 -4.65 7.18
CA LEU A 82 73.31 -4.55 6.58
C LEU A 82 72.23 -4.52 7.68
N VAL A 83 71.53 -3.40 7.80
CA VAL A 83 70.41 -3.20 8.73
C VAL A 83 69.08 -3.32 7.97
N ASN A 84 68.28 -4.32 8.30
CA ASN A 84 67.01 -4.65 7.66
C ASN A 84 65.82 -4.26 8.57
N GLY A 85 64.94 -3.38 8.10
CA GLY A 85 63.72 -3.00 8.83
C GLY A 85 62.61 -4.03 8.65
N LYS A 86 62.17 -4.69 9.73
CA LYS A 86 61.14 -5.73 9.70
C LYS A 86 59.74 -5.19 9.99
N ALA A 87 59.58 -4.42 11.06
CA ALA A 87 58.31 -3.85 11.49
C ALA A 87 58.49 -2.39 11.93
N ALA A 88 57.42 -1.59 11.82
CA ALA A 88 57.47 -0.18 12.22
C ALA A 88 57.63 -0.04 13.74
N GLY A 89 58.56 0.82 14.17
CA GLY A 89 58.91 1.02 15.57
C GLY A 89 60.33 1.56 15.74
N GLU A 90 60.77 1.69 16.99
CA GLU A 90 62.11 2.16 17.36
C GLU A 90 62.88 1.02 18.03
N THR A 91 64.17 0.91 17.75
CA THR A 91 65.05 -0.06 18.42
C THR A 91 66.50 0.40 18.40
N SER A 92 67.26 0.13 19.45
CA SER A 92 68.69 0.47 19.50
C SER A 92 69.54 -0.60 18.80
N LEU A 93 70.57 -0.17 18.10
CA LEU A 93 71.62 -0.99 17.48
C LEU A 93 72.95 -0.69 18.19
N ILE A 94 73.67 -1.72 18.60
CA ILE A 94 74.93 -1.60 19.34
C ILE A 94 76.04 -2.28 18.53
N LEU A 95 77.13 -1.54 18.28
CA LEU A 95 78.32 -2.01 17.59
C LEU A 95 79.48 -2.17 18.59
N TRP A 96 80.30 -3.19 18.40
CA TRP A 96 81.58 -3.35 19.10
C TRP A 96 82.71 -3.38 18.06
N GLU A 97 83.61 -2.40 18.13
CA GLU A 97 84.72 -2.24 17.18
C GLU A 97 86.01 -2.90 17.65
N LYS A 98 86.94 -3.15 16.72
CA LYS A 98 88.29 -3.68 16.96
C LYS A 98 89.25 -2.64 17.56
N GLY A 99 88.84 -2.09 18.70
CA GLY A 99 89.63 -1.21 19.57
C GLY A 99 89.13 -1.15 21.02
N GLY A 100 87.97 -1.76 21.32
CA GLY A 100 87.29 -1.64 22.62
C GLY A 100 86.19 -0.57 22.63
N SER A 101 86.17 0.31 21.63
CA SER A 101 85.09 1.25 21.34
C SER A 101 83.74 0.55 21.15
N ARG A 102 82.68 1.28 21.46
CA ARG A 102 81.28 0.90 21.23
C ARG A 102 80.57 2.09 20.63
N GLU A 103 79.65 1.83 19.70
CA GLU A 103 78.75 2.85 19.17
C GLU A 103 77.30 2.41 19.36
N PHE A 104 76.43 3.39 19.56
CA PHE A 104 74.99 3.21 19.75
C PHE A 104 74.24 3.99 18.67
N PHE A 105 73.35 3.31 17.97
CA PHE A 105 72.50 3.90 16.95
C PHE A 105 71.02 3.75 17.33
N ASN A 106 70.23 4.81 17.18
CA ASN A 106 68.78 4.74 17.32
C ASN A 106 68.17 4.39 15.97
N VAL A 107 67.67 3.16 15.81
CA VAL A 107 67.07 2.70 14.55
C VAL A 107 65.57 2.96 14.55
N THR A 108 65.15 4.03 13.88
CA THR A 108 63.72 4.35 13.68
C THR A 108 63.23 3.71 12.38
N VAL A 109 62.54 2.57 12.50
CA VAL A 109 61.91 1.88 11.37
C VAL A 109 60.54 2.48 11.10
N ARG A 110 60.42 3.21 9.98
CA ARG A 110 59.16 3.81 9.54
C ARG A 110 58.32 2.78 8.77
N ALA A 111 57.00 2.82 8.95
CA ALA A 111 56.08 2.05 8.11
C ALA A 111 56.23 2.47 6.64
N SER A 112 56.19 1.52 5.70
CA SER A 112 56.23 1.86 4.27
C SER A 112 54.91 2.49 3.85
N GLN A 113 54.89 3.83 3.73
CA GLN A 113 53.70 4.57 3.31
C GLN A 113 53.24 4.20 1.89
N SER A 114 54.11 3.64 1.05
CA SER A 114 53.75 3.21 -0.30
C SER A 114 52.70 2.09 -0.28
N SER A 115 52.89 1.01 0.50
CA SER A 115 51.97 -0.13 0.48
C SER A 115 50.59 0.20 1.05
N ALA A 116 50.51 1.18 1.96
CA ALA A 116 49.24 1.73 2.43
C ALA A 116 48.52 2.55 1.33
N ALA A 117 49.27 3.33 0.55
CA ALA A 117 48.73 4.08 -0.60
C ALA A 117 48.31 3.13 -1.75
N ASP A 118 49.14 2.14 -2.08
CA ASP A 118 48.87 1.11 -3.10
C ASP A 118 47.58 0.35 -2.78
N GLY A 119 47.35 0.02 -1.50
CA GLY A 119 46.10 -0.59 -1.02
C GLY A 119 44.89 0.33 -1.13
N LEU A 120 45.01 1.59 -0.68
CA LEU A 120 43.95 2.60 -0.75
C LEU A 120 43.52 2.85 -2.21
N ASP A 121 44.46 3.01 -3.13
CA ASP A 121 44.15 3.25 -4.54
C ASP A 121 43.64 1.99 -5.24
N SER A 122 43.98 0.79 -4.76
CA SER A 122 43.37 -0.46 -5.24
C SER A 122 41.89 -0.56 -4.84
N VAL A 123 41.55 -0.24 -3.59
CA VAL A 123 40.15 -0.12 -3.14
C VAL A 123 39.40 0.99 -3.89
N ARG A 124 40.03 2.15 -4.11
CA ARG A 124 39.43 3.25 -4.90
C ARG A 124 39.12 2.84 -6.33
N ARG A 125 39.99 2.06 -7.00
CA ARG A 125 39.74 1.55 -8.35
C ARG A 125 38.57 0.57 -8.37
N GLU A 126 38.51 -0.38 -7.44
CA GLU A 126 37.46 -1.40 -7.45
C GLU A 126 36.09 -0.82 -7.07
N LEU A 127 36.01 0.09 -6.09
CA LEU A 127 34.76 0.79 -5.78
C LEU A 127 34.25 1.62 -6.96
N LYS A 128 35.13 2.30 -7.71
CA LYS A 128 34.73 3.04 -8.91
C LYS A 128 34.32 2.13 -10.09
N ARG A 129 34.70 0.85 -10.05
CA ARG A 129 34.36 -0.16 -11.06
C ARG A 129 33.00 -0.82 -10.76
N GLU A 130 32.75 -1.18 -9.50
CA GLU A 130 31.48 -1.73 -9.03
C GLU A 130 30.37 -0.66 -8.98
N PHE A 131 30.73 0.58 -8.64
CA PHE A 131 29.79 1.69 -8.46
C PHE A 131 30.19 2.93 -9.30
N PRO A 132 30.05 2.89 -10.63
CA PRO A 132 30.48 3.99 -11.51
C PRO A 132 29.70 5.29 -11.28
N ASP A 133 28.41 5.19 -10.95
CA ASP A 133 27.48 6.33 -10.81
C ASP A 133 27.34 6.83 -9.36
N GLN A 134 27.92 6.14 -8.37
CA GLN A 134 27.76 6.49 -6.94
C GLN A 134 28.99 7.27 -6.43
N ALA A 135 28.74 8.37 -5.73
CA ALA A 135 29.79 9.32 -5.30
C ALA A 135 30.58 8.86 -4.05
N ILE A 136 31.02 7.60 -4.03
CA ILE A 136 31.74 6.99 -2.91
C ILE A 136 33.18 7.54 -2.83
N ARG A 137 33.51 8.16 -1.70
CA ARG A 137 34.84 8.67 -1.37
C ARG A 137 35.46 7.84 -0.25
N VAL A 138 36.67 7.35 -0.49
CA VAL A 138 37.50 6.69 0.53
C VAL A 138 38.62 7.62 0.97
N ALA A 139 38.78 7.78 2.27
CA ALA A 139 39.96 8.38 2.91
C ALA A 139 40.62 7.34 3.84
N GLY A 140 41.95 7.30 3.88
CA GLY A 140 42.71 6.42 4.76
C GLY A 140 43.51 7.25 5.76
N GLU A 141 43.33 7.00 7.06
CA GLU A 141 44.05 7.67 8.14
C GLU A 141 44.32 6.67 9.27
N ASN A 142 45.56 6.63 9.77
CA ASN A 142 45.99 5.79 10.90
C ASN A 142 45.57 4.30 10.79
N GLY A 143 45.61 3.73 9.57
CA GLY A 143 45.25 2.34 9.29
C GLY A 143 43.72 2.06 9.27
N SER A 144 42.89 3.10 9.40
CA SER A 144 41.43 3.03 9.24
C SER A 144 40.99 3.67 7.92
N LEU A 145 39.92 3.14 7.34
CA LEU A 145 39.34 3.55 6.05
C LEU A 145 37.95 4.12 6.26
N PHE A 146 37.77 5.40 5.95
CA PHE A 146 36.49 6.10 6.03
C PHE A 146 35.83 6.08 4.65
N LEU A 147 34.67 5.43 4.53
CA LEU A 147 33.83 5.50 3.33
C LEU A 147 32.73 6.53 3.55
N SER A 148 32.65 7.54 2.69
CA SER A 148 31.67 8.62 2.76
C SER A 148 31.07 8.91 1.39
N GLY A 149 29.81 9.34 1.35
CA GLY A 149 29.06 9.59 0.11
C GLY A 149 27.70 8.91 0.12
N THR A 150 26.98 9.02 -1.00
CA THR A 150 25.64 8.46 -1.17
C THR A 150 25.68 7.15 -1.95
N VAL A 151 24.90 6.15 -1.51
CA VAL A 151 24.72 4.84 -2.18
C VAL A 151 23.24 4.52 -2.36
N LYS A 152 22.90 3.80 -3.43
CA LYS A 152 21.50 3.59 -3.86
C LYS A 152 20.67 2.73 -2.89
N ASP A 153 21.30 1.75 -2.23
CA ASP A 153 20.64 0.81 -1.33
C ASP A 153 21.59 0.23 -0.28
N LEU A 154 21.03 -0.44 0.72
CA LEU A 154 21.79 -1.07 1.81
C LEU A 154 22.71 -2.19 1.29
N ASN A 155 22.33 -2.91 0.23
CA ASN A 155 23.15 -3.97 -0.37
C ASN A 155 24.40 -3.42 -1.08
N SER A 156 24.36 -2.16 -1.52
CA SER A 156 25.46 -1.40 -2.09
C SER A 156 26.39 -0.90 -0.98
N ALA A 157 25.82 -0.38 0.12
CA ALA A 157 26.58 0.00 1.32
C ALA A 157 27.40 -1.19 1.86
N ASP A 158 26.75 -2.34 2.04
CA ASP A 158 27.35 -3.58 2.51
C ASP A 158 28.49 -4.08 1.61
N ARG A 159 28.32 -3.98 0.28
CA ARG A 159 29.36 -4.34 -0.70
C ARG A 159 30.53 -3.37 -0.63
N ALA A 160 30.29 -2.06 -0.56
CA ALA A 160 31.34 -1.06 -0.46
C ALA A 160 32.19 -1.25 0.82
N VAL A 161 31.54 -1.54 1.96
CA VAL A 161 32.21 -1.89 3.22
C VAL A 161 33.04 -3.18 3.06
N LYS A 162 32.50 -4.24 2.44
CA LYS A 162 33.23 -5.50 2.19
C LYS A 162 34.46 -5.29 1.31
N ILE A 163 34.34 -4.55 0.20
CA ILE A 163 35.46 -4.23 -0.71
C ILE A 163 36.57 -3.46 0.04
N ALA A 164 36.21 -2.45 0.84
CA ALA A 164 37.20 -1.67 1.58
C ALA A 164 37.82 -2.42 2.77
N SER A 165 37.11 -3.39 3.38
CA SER A 165 37.62 -4.20 4.49
C SER A 165 38.87 -5.03 4.14
N ILE A 166 39.12 -5.24 2.84
CA ILE A 166 40.32 -5.92 2.31
C ILE A 166 41.61 -5.14 2.63
N ALA A 167 41.56 -3.80 2.72
CA ALA A 167 42.73 -2.95 2.89
C ALA A 167 42.89 -2.37 4.31
N GLY A 168 41.95 -2.58 5.23
CA GLY A 168 42.05 -2.05 6.59
C GLY A 168 40.72 -2.00 7.35
N LYS A 169 40.76 -1.41 8.56
CA LYS A 169 39.60 -1.27 9.43
C LYS A 169 38.63 -0.22 8.85
N VAL A 170 37.44 -0.64 8.45
CA VAL A 170 36.43 0.27 7.86
C VAL A 170 35.62 1.01 8.92
N VAL A 171 35.39 2.30 8.67
CA VAL A 171 34.35 3.14 9.29
C VAL A 171 33.35 3.51 8.20
N ASN A 172 32.10 3.08 8.37
CA ASN A 172 31.02 3.36 7.42
C ASN A 172 30.37 4.72 7.73
N LEU A 173 30.49 5.67 6.81
CA LEU A 173 29.82 6.97 6.81
C LEU A 173 29.04 7.18 5.49
N LEU A 174 28.51 6.08 4.92
CA LEU A 174 27.69 6.11 3.71
C LEU A 174 26.23 6.45 4.04
N ASN A 175 25.67 7.39 3.30
CA ASN A 175 24.24 7.70 3.31
C ASN A 175 23.52 6.83 2.28
N VAL A 176 22.41 6.20 2.65
CA VAL A 176 21.55 5.50 1.69
C VAL A 176 20.55 6.48 1.09
N GLU A 177 20.45 6.50 -0.23
CA GLU A 177 19.43 7.23 -0.98
C GLU A 177 18.06 6.59 -0.77
N VAL A 178 17.05 7.38 -0.38
CA VAL A 178 15.68 6.88 -0.27
C VAL A 178 15.10 6.85 -1.68
N PRO A 179 14.69 5.69 -2.22
CA PRO A 179 14.10 5.62 -3.55
C PRO A 179 12.78 6.39 -3.59
N GLU A 180 12.48 7.01 -4.73
CA GLU A 180 11.20 7.69 -4.94
C GLU A 180 10.02 6.72 -4.73
N ALA A 181 8.91 7.25 -4.20
CA ALA A 181 7.70 6.46 -3.99
C ALA A 181 7.19 5.92 -5.32
N GLN A 182 6.93 4.61 -5.39
CA GLN A 182 6.39 3.99 -6.61
C GLN A 182 5.01 4.60 -6.92
N PRO A 183 4.73 4.96 -8.19
CA PRO A 183 3.43 5.50 -8.57
C PRO A 183 2.32 4.48 -8.30
N GLN A 184 1.28 4.95 -7.63
CA GLN A 184 0.07 4.19 -7.33
C GLN A 184 -1.01 4.57 -8.34
N ILE A 185 -1.90 3.63 -8.67
CA ILE A 185 -2.98 3.83 -9.60
C ILE A 185 -4.29 3.65 -8.84
N LEU A 186 -5.08 4.73 -8.74
CA LEU A 186 -6.46 4.68 -8.30
C LEU A 186 -7.33 4.29 -9.49
N LEU A 187 -8.01 3.16 -9.40
CA LEU A 187 -9.03 2.75 -10.34
C LEU A 187 -10.41 3.11 -9.81
N LYS A 188 -11.12 3.95 -10.58
CA LYS A 188 -12.54 4.25 -10.40
C LYS A 188 -13.33 3.42 -11.43
N VAL A 189 -14.29 2.61 -10.99
CA VAL A 189 -15.19 1.87 -11.89
C VAL A 189 -16.62 2.30 -11.60
N VAL A 190 -17.38 2.63 -12.63
CA VAL A 190 -18.81 2.96 -12.54
C VAL A 190 -19.61 1.85 -13.21
N PHE A 191 -20.42 1.16 -12.42
CA PHE A 191 -21.53 0.36 -12.92
C PHE A 191 -22.79 1.21 -12.93
N ALA A 192 -23.40 1.37 -14.09
CA ALA A 192 -24.74 1.93 -14.21
C ALA A 192 -25.66 0.92 -14.89
N SER A 193 -26.74 0.53 -14.21
CA SER A 193 -27.85 -0.19 -14.87
C SER A 193 -29.19 0.48 -14.66
N VAL A 194 -29.92 0.65 -15.76
CA VAL A 194 -31.23 1.31 -15.83
C VAL A 194 -32.26 0.31 -16.36
N ASP A 195 -33.14 -0.13 -15.47
CA ASP A 195 -34.26 -1.01 -15.77
C ASP A 195 -35.55 -0.18 -15.94
N ARG A 196 -36.09 -0.17 -17.16
CA ARG A 196 -37.22 0.70 -17.56
C ARG A 196 -38.38 -0.13 -18.12
N THR A 197 -39.34 -0.45 -17.26
CA THR A 197 -40.55 -1.22 -17.62
C THR A 197 -41.71 -0.29 -17.90
N LYS A 198 -42.41 -0.51 -19.03
CA LYS A 198 -43.61 0.21 -19.44
C LYS A 198 -44.71 -0.78 -19.76
N THR A 199 -45.77 -0.79 -18.95
CA THR A 199 -46.95 -1.63 -19.16
C THR A 199 -48.10 -0.74 -19.63
N LYS A 200 -48.73 -1.12 -20.74
CA LYS A 200 -49.98 -0.52 -21.24
C LYS A 200 -51.03 -1.60 -21.38
N GLU A 201 -52.14 -1.42 -20.69
CA GLU A 201 -53.28 -2.33 -20.74
C GLU A 201 -54.55 -1.61 -21.16
N LEU A 202 -55.36 -2.29 -21.98
CA LEU A 202 -56.67 -1.82 -22.39
C LEU A 202 -57.62 -3.01 -22.51
N GLY A 203 -58.73 -2.99 -21.78
CA GLY A 203 -59.75 -4.04 -21.80
C GLY A 203 -61.14 -3.51 -21.47
N LEU A 204 -62.16 -4.14 -22.05
CA LEU A 204 -63.57 -3.82 -21.84
C LEU A 204 -64.34 -5.10 -21.49
N ASN A 205 -65.10 -5.06 -20.40
CA ASN A 205 -65.92 -6.16 -19.92
C ASN A 205 -67.40 -5.70 -19.86
N PRO A 206 -68.28 -6.15 -20.78
CA PRO A 206 -69.70 -5.84 -20.73
C PRO A 206 -70.46 -6.76 -19.76
N PHE A 207 -71.52 -6.25 -19.15
CA PHE A 207 -72.33 -6.98 -18.17
C PHE A 207 -73.82 -6.61 -18.27
N SER A 208 -74.68 -7.53 -17.82
CA SER A 208 -76.13 -7.43 -17.84
C SER A 208 -76.72 -7.62 -16.45
N THR A 209 -77.74 -6.82 -16.15
CA THR A 209 -78.59 -6.89 -14.95
C THR A 209 -80.06 -7.09 -15.34
N GLY A 210 -80.31 -7.92 -16.37
CA GLY A 210 -81.65 -8.24 -16.88
C GLY A 210 -81.91 -7.91 -18.34
N PHE A 211 -80.88 -7.63 -19.17
CA PHE A 211 -81.07 -7.53 -20.62
C PHE A 211 -81.63 -8.86 -21.17
N GLY A 212 -82.82 -8.83 -21.76
CA GLY A 212 -83.52 -10.04 -22.23
C GLY A 212 -83.95 -11.02 -21.12
N ASN A 213 -83.99 -10.58 -19.85
CA ASN A 213 -84.11 -11.43 -18.65
C ASN A 213 -82.89 -12.33 -18.39
N VAL A 214 -81.71 -12.01 -18.95
CA VAL A 214 -80.47 -12.75 -18.71
C VAL A 214 -79.51 -11.89 -17.90
N ASP A 215 -79.24 -12.30 -16.67
CA ASP A 215 -78.15 -11.78 -15.84
C ASP A 215 -76.82 -12.45 -16.20
N GLY A 216 -75.72 -11.68 -16.19
CA GLY A 216 -74.38 -12.21 -16.39
C GLY A 216 -73.40 -11.18 -16.94
N SER A 217 -72.11 -11.52 -16.88
CA SER A 217 -71.05 -10.66 -17.39
C SER A 217 -70.06 -11.42 -18.28
N LEU A 218 -69.51 -10.72 -19.28
CA LEU A 218 -68.49 -11.24 -20.17
C LEU A 218 -67.16 -10.63 -19.75
N SER A 219 -66.21 -11.48 -19.38
CA SER A 219 -64.81 -11.10 -19.23
C SER A 219 -64.02 -11.50 -20.46
N THR A 220 -63.07 -10.65 -20.84
CA THR A 220 -62.00 -11.01 -21.79
C THR A 220 -60.96 -11.95 -21.19
N GLY A 221 -60.93 -12.12 -19.87
CA GLY A 221 -59.97 -12.92 -19.10
C GLY A 221 -58.91 -12.08 -18.37
N GLN A 222 -58.57 -10.90 -18.90
CA GLN A 222 -57.45 -10.09 -18.40
C GLN A 222 -57.81 -9.34 -17.11
N PHE A 223 -59.08 -8.97 -16.99
CA PHE A 223 -59.64 -8.33 -15.80
C PHE A 223 -60.93 -9.06 -15.39
N PRO A 224 -61.14 -9.32 -14.10
CA PRO A 224 -62.42 -9.84 -13.63
C PRO A 224 -63.54 -8.87 -13.99
N ALA A 225 -64.60 -9.38 -14.63
CA ALA A 225 -65.81 -8.62 -14.89
C ALA A 225 -66.56 -8.39 -13.56
N PRO A 226 -67.40 -7.35 -13.45
CA PRO A 226 -68.27 -7.21 -12.29
C PRO A 226 -69.17 -8.45 -12.14
N LEU A 227 -69.45 -8.81 -10.89
CA LEU A 227 -70.25 -9.97 -10.53
C LEU A 227 -71.56 -9.53 -9.87
N ASN A 228 -72.67 -10.14 -10.30
CA ASN A 228 -73.98 -9.91 -9.72
C ASN A 228 -74.05 -10.68 -8.39
N SER A 229 -74.12 -9.97 -7.27
CA SER A 229 -74.37 -10.58 -5.95
C SER A 229 -75.80 -11.13 -5.89
N PRO A 230 -76.06 -12.26 -5.20
CA PRO A 230 -77.41 -12.79 -5.00
C PRO A 230 -78.36 -11.85 -4.23
N VAL A 231 -77.85 -10.72 -3.71
CA VAL A 231 -78.63 -9.65 -3.07
C VAL A 231 -78.94 -8.48 -4.05
N GLY A 232 -78.74 -8.67 -5.36
CA GLY A 232 -79.03 -7.66 -6.40
C GLY A 232 -78.04 -6.50 -6.48
N LEU A 233 -76.91 -6.57 -5.76
CA LEU A 233 -75.83 -5.58 -5.80
C LEU A 233 -74.74 -6.00 -6.77
N LEU A 234 -74.20 -5.06 -7.55
CA LEU A 234 -73.02 -5.29 -8.39
C LEU A 234 -71.73 -5.17 -7.55
N ASN A 235 -70.90 -6.21 -7.57
CA ASN A 235 -69.56 -6.16 -6.99
C ASN A 235 -68.54 -5.77 -8.08
N PHE A 236 -67.77 -4.71 -7.85
CA PHE A 236 -66.70 -4.24 -8.74
C PHE A 236 -65.34 -4.58 -8.12
N PRO A 237 -64.67 -5.66 -8.57
CA PRO A 237 -63.45 -6.17 -7.93
C PRO A 237 -62.17 -5.33 -8.19
N ASN A 238 -62.29 -4.07 -8.63
CA ASN A 238 -61.19 -3.16 -8.98
C ASN A 238 -61.75 -1.71 -9.02
N ASP A 239 -61.17 -0.79 -8.24
CA ASP A 239 -61.65 0.60 -8.14
C ASP A 239 -61.24 1.48 -9.36
N LEU A 240 -60.21 1.08 -10.09
CA LEU A 240 -59.64 1.81 -11.23
C LEU A 240 -60.37 1.54 -12.58
N ASN A 241 -61.67 1.25 -12.52
CA ASN A 241 -62.50 0.97 -13.69
C ASN A 241 -63.38 2.17 -14.05
N ILE A 242 -63.36 2.60 -15.32
CA ILE A 242 -64.36 3.53 -15.84
C ILE A 242 -65.65 2.73 -16.08
N PHE A 243 -66.77 3.23 -15.56
CA PHE A 243 -68.07 2.54 -15.58
C PHE A 243 -69.07 3.28 -16.47
N GLY A 244 -69.84 2.55 -17.27
CA GLY A 244 -71.01 3.04 -17.99
C GLY A 244 -72.17 2.05 -17.95
N PHE A 245 -73.39 2.55 -17.76
CA PHE A 245 -74.60 1.73 -17.67
C PHE A 245 -75.78 2.41 -18.38
N LEU A 246 -76.57 1.61 -19.08
CA LEU A 246 -77.73 2.01 -19.88
C LEU A 246 -79.00 1.45 -19.20
N PRO A 247 -79.64 2.20 -18.28
CA PRO A 247 -80.74 1.67 -17.46
C PRO A 247 -81.95 1.26 -18.28
N GLY A 248 -82.22 1.91 -19.41
CA GLY A 248 -83.29 1.50 -20.35
C GLY A 248 -83.06 0.16 -21.06
N MET A 249 -81.89 -0.47 -20.88
CA MET A 249 -81.53 -1.77 -21.45
C MET A 249 -81.00 -2.77 -20.40
N ASN A 250 -80.86 -2.39 -19.12
CA ASN A 250 -80.20 -3.20 -18.08
C ASN A 250 -78.80 -3.74 -18.51
N LEU A 251 -78.07 -2.94 -19.28
CA LEU A 251 -76.78 -3.30 -19.88
C LEU A 251 -75.71 -2.27 -19.51
N GLY A 252 -74.52 -2.70 -19.14
CA GLY A 252 -73.38 -1.82 -18.93
C GLY A 252 -72.06 -2.40 -19.40
N ALA A 253 -71.00 -1.61 -19.23
CA ALA A 253 -69.63 -2.02 -19.48
C ALA A 253 -68.67 -1.34 -18.49
N THR A 254 -67.62 -2.06 -18.11
CA THR A 254 -66.44 -1.47 -17.49
C THR A 254 -65.31 -1.39 -18.52
N LEU A 255 -64.64 -0.24 -18.57
CA LEU A 255 -63.45 0.02 -19.37
C LEU A 255 -62.28 0.22 -18.40
N LYS A 256 -61.24 -0.61 -18.54
CA LYS A 256 -59.98 -0.45 -17.81
C LYS A 256 -58.88 -0.08 -18.79
N ALA A 257 -58.23 1.05 -18.53
CA ALA A 257 -57.06 1.53 -19.25
C ALA A 257 -55.97 1.86 -18.22
N LEU A 258 -54.85 1.13 -18.25
CA LEU A 258 -53.77 1.27 -17.28
C LEU A 258 -52.45 1.51 -18.01
N GLU A 259 -51.74 2.59 -17.67
CA GLU A 259 -50.37 2.83 -18.10
C GLU A 259 -49.46 2.93 -16.87
N SER A 260 -48.60 1.93 -16.69
CA SER A 260 -47.60 1.89 -15.63
C SER A 260 -46.20 2.10 -16.20
N LYS A 261 -45.34 2.78 -15.42
CA LYS A 261 -43.96 3.13 -15.76
C LYS A 261 -43.07 2.88 -14.55
N GLY A 262 -42.32 1.78 -14.58
CA GLY A 262 -41.20 1.55 -13.68
C GLY A 262 -39.92 2.14 -14.27
N LEU A 263 -39.13 2.77 -13.41
CA LEU A 263 -37.73 3.11 -13.67
C LEU A 263 -36.98 2.75 -12.39
N VAL A 264 -36.00 1.86 -12.51
CA VAL A 264 -35.05 1.53 -11.45
C VAL A 264 -33.66 1.82 -11.98
N GLU A 265 -32.85 2.48 -11.18
CA GLU A 265 -31.46 2.78 -11.49
C GLU A 265 -30.60 2.22 -10.36
N VAL A 266 -29.56 1.49 -10.73
CA VAL A 266 -28.58 0.92 -9.79
C VAL A 266 -27.21 1.42 -10.21
N LEU A 267 -26.60 2.20 -9.32
CA LEU A 267 -25.25 2.72 -9.44
C LEU A 267 -24.35 2.03 -8.42
N ALA A 268 -23.16 1.60 -8.84
CA ALA A 268 -22.13 1.13 -7.93
C ALA A 268 -20.76 1.66 -8.39
N GLU A 269 -20.07 2.35 -7.49
CA GLU A 269 -18.79 3.03 -7.77
C GLU A 269 -17.65 2.52 -6.87
N PRO A 270 -17.16 1.28 -7.04
CA PRO A 270 -15.98 0.80 -6.34
C PRO A 270 -14.73 1.58 -6.79
N ASN A 271 -14.05 2.18 -5.82
CA ASN A 271 -12.84 2.97 -5.99
C ASN A 271 -11.70 2.30 -5.21
N VAL A 272 -10.64 1.85 -5.91
CA VAL A 272 -9.60 0.99 -5.32
C VAL A 272 -8.22 1.39 -5.84
N LEU A 273 -7.24 1.41 -4.94
CA LEU A 273 -5.85 1.79 -5.25
C LEU A 273 -4.96 0.54 -5.31
N ALA A 274 -4.06 0.48 -6.29
CA ALA A 274 -3.01 -0.54 -6.39
C ALA A 274 -1.67 0.07 -6.83
N GLU A 275 -0.55 -0.57 -6.45
CA GLU A 275 0.76 -0.21 -6.99
C GLU A 275 0.92 -0.67 -8.45
N ASN A 276 1.80 -0.01 -9.19
CA ASN A 276 2.17 -0.39 -10.56
C ASN A 276 2.61 -1.87 -10.65
N GLY A 277 1.94 -2.67 -11.48
CA GLY A 277 2.21 -4.09 -11.69
C GLY A 277 1.75 -5.02 -10.55
N LYS A 278 0.94 -4.54 -9.59
CA LYS A 278 0.35 -5.37 -8.53
C LYS A 278 -1.13 -5.61 -8.76
N VAL A 279 -1.66 -6.68 -8.16
CA VAL A 279 -3.11 -6.91 -8.13
C VAL A 279 -3.77 -6.03 -7.07
N GLY A 280 -4.78 -5.28 -7.49
CA GLY A 280 -5.76 -4.67 -6.60
C GLY A 280 -7.01 -5.54 -6.56
N SER A 281 -7.51 -5.84 -5.35
CA SER A 281 -8.75 -6.58 -5.13
C SER A 281 -9.64 -5.86 -4.12
N PHE A 282 -10.95 -5.96 -4.31
CA PHE A 282 -11.96 -5.37 -3.44
C PHE A 282 -13.24 -6.20 -3.51
N LEU A 283 -13.89 -6.36 -2.36
CA LEU A 283 -15.19 -6.99 -2.22
C LEU A 283 -16.03 -6.19 -1.20
N ALA A 284 -17.20 -5.73 -1.61
CA ALA A 284 -18.18 -5.09 -0.74
C ALA A 284 -19.54 -5.76 -0.95
N GLY A 285 -20.04 -6.42 0.08
CA GLY A 285 -21.19 -7.31 -0.03
C GLY A 285 -21.35 -8.20 1.20
N GLY A 286 -21.79 -9.44 1.00
CA GLY A 286 -21.92 -10.43 2.06
C GLY A 286 -22.02 -11.85 1.51
N GLU A 287 -22.19 -12.82 2.39
CA GLU A 287 -22.36 -14.23 2.02
C GLU A 287 -23.82 -14.66 2.11
N TYR A 288 -24.29 -15.37 1.08
CA TYR A 288 -25.60 -16.00 1.07
C TYR A 288 -25.46 -17.51 1.38
N PRO A 289 -26.01 -17.99 2.52
CA PRO A 289 -26.06 -19.42 2.82
C PRO A 289 -27.16 -20.11 2.01
N TYR A 290 -26.80 -21.19 1.32
CA TYR A 290 -27.73 -22.06 0.61
C TYR A 290 -27.55 -23.53 1.05
N PRO A 291 -28.64 -24.27 1.28
CA PRO A 291 -28.56 -25.69 1.65
C PRO A 291 -28.27 -26.55 0.42
N ILE A 292 -27.37 -27.54 0.57
CA ILE A 292 -27.24 -28.67 -0.35
C ILE A 292 -27.69 -29.95 0.36
N VAL A 293 -28.54 -30.72 -0.31
CA VAL A 293 -28.94 -32.06 0.17
C VAL A 293 -27.94 -33.10 -0.33
N GLN A 294 -27.30 -33.79 0.60
CA GLN A 294 -26.39 -34.90 0.32
C GLN A 294 -27.05 -36.21 0.77
N ALA A 295 -27.19 -37.14 -0.18
CA ALA A 295 -27.68 -38.49 0.13
C ALA A 295 -26.60 -39.24 0.93
N SER A 296 -26.92 -39.56 2.19
CA SER A 296 -26.10 -40.38 3.07
C SER A 296 -26.70 -41.78 3.19
N THR A 297 -25.88 -42.79 3.48
CA THR A 297 -26.32 -44.17 3.71
C THR A 297 -27.24 -44.33 4.93
N THR A 298 -27.35 -43.30 5.77
CA THR A 298 -28.23 -43.27 6.96
C THR A 298 -29.28 -42.15 6.90
N GLY A 299 -29.52 -41.52 5.74
CA GLY A 299 -30.58 -40.52 5.55
C GLY A 299 -30.17 -39.30 4.69
N THR A 300 -30.99 -38.26 4.69
CA THR A 300 -30.66 -36.99 4.00
C THR A 300 -29.85 -36.09 4.92
N ALA A 301 -28.59 -35.81 4.56
CA ALA A 301 -27.79 -34.79 5.21
C ALA A 301 -28.03 -33.43 4.54
N ILE A 302 -28.20 -32.37 5.33
CA ILE A 302 -28.28 -30.99 4.84
C ILE A 302 -26.99 -30.28 5.23
N THR A 303 -26.18 -29.92 4.24
CA THR A 303 -24.95 -29.14 4.43
C THR A 303 -25.21 -27.72 3.97
N ILE A 304 -24.83 -26.72 4.76
CA ILE A 304 -24.94 -25.31 4.36
C ILE A 304 -23.65 -24.90 3.65
N MET A 305 -23.77 -24.36 2.45
CA MET A 305 -22.67 -23.74 1.70
C MET A 305 -22.90 -22.24 1.60
N PHE A 306 -21.82 -21.46 1.62
CA PHE A 306 -21.88 -20.01 1.54
C PHE A 306 -21.44 -19.55 0.15
N LYS A 307 -22.08 -18.50 -0.36
CA LYS A 307 -21.68 -17.86 -1.62
C LYS A 307 -21.70 -16.35 -1.49
N GLU A 308 -20.54 -15.74 -1.70
CA GLU A 308 -20.36 -14.29 -1.76
C GLU A 308 -21.29 -13.68 -2.84
N TYR A 309 -21.90 -12.55 -2.50
CA TYR A 309 -22.58 -11.66 -3.43
C TYR A 309 -22.27 -10.19 -3.06
N GLY A 310 -22.50 -9.27 -4.00
CA GLY A 310 -22.16 -7.85 -3.89
C GLY A 310 -21.27 -7.36 -5.03
N VAL A 311 -20.51 -6.30 -4.77
CA VAL A 311 -19.59 -5.67 -5.72
C VAL A 311 -18.18 -6.22 -5.50
N ARG A 312 -17.59 -6.82 -6.53
CA ARG A 312 -16.21 -7.30 -6.55
C ARG A 312 -15.43 -6.59 -7.67
N LEU A 313 -14.24 -6.07 -7.36
CA LEU A 313 -13.34 -5.48 -8.34
C LEU A 313 -11.97 -6.13 -8.21
N ASN A 314 -11.50 -6.78 -9.28
CA ASN A 314 -10.12 -7.26 -9.41
C ASN A 314 -9.47 -6.57 -10.61
N PHE A 315 -8.26 -6.04 -10.45
CA PHE A 315 -7.52 -5.38 -11.52
C PHE A 315 -6.00 -5.46 -11.35
N ILE A 316 -5.27 -5.28 -12.44
CA ILE A 316 -3.81 -5.11 -12.45
C ILE A 316 -3.51 -3.90 -13.36
N PRO A 317 -3.09 -2.75 -12.80
CA PRO A 317 -2.63 -1.61 -13.58
C PRO A 317 -1.13 -1.74 -13.88
N THR A 318 -0.71 -1.38 -15.09
CA THR A 318 0.70 -1.36 -15.52
C THR A 318 0.97 -0.08 -16.32
N ILE A 319 1.83 0.79 -15.81
CA ILE A 319 2.22 2.02 -16.50
C ILE A 319 3.17 1.65 -17.65
N THR A 320 2.83 2.08 -18.87
CA THR A 320 3.65 1.84 -20.06
C THR A 320 4.75 2.90 -20.20
N PRO A 321 5.81 2.64 -21.00
CA PRO A 321 6.82 3.67 -21.33
C PRO A 321 6.29 4.90 -22.08
N ARG A 322 5.00 4.94 -22.46
CA ARG A 322 4.34 6.10 -23.08
C ARG A 322 3.61 7.00 -22.07
N GLY A 323 3.54 6.62 -20.80
CA GLY A 323 2.72 7.30 -19.78
C GLY A 323 1.24 6.91 -19.80
N SER A 324 0.83 5.98 -20.68
CA SER A 324 -0.47 5.33 -20.61
C SER A 324 -0.49 4.24 -19.55
N ILE A 325 -1.68 3.87 -19.10
CA ILE A 325 -1.97 2.85 -18.10
C ILE A 325 -2.61 1.67 -18.83
N HIS A 326 -1.86 0.58 -18.97
CA HIS A 326 -2.36 -0.71 -19.43
C HIS A 326 -3.06 -1.41 -18.26
N LEU A 327 -4.35 -1.68 -18.40
CA LEU A 327 -5.23 -2.10 -17.32
C LEU A 327 -5.91 -3.43 -17.67
N GLN A 328 -5.56 -4.49 -16.95
CA GLN A 328 -6.39 -5.70 -16.89
C GLN A 328 -7.44 -5.50 -15.81
N VAL A 329 -8.73 -5.67 -16.14
CA VAL A 329 -9.83 -5.41 -15.21
C VAL A 329 -10.92 -6.48 -15.34
N ALA A 330 -11.34 -7.02 -14.19
CA ALA A 330 -12.40 -8.02 -14.07
C ALA A 330 -13.38 -7.60 -12.96
N PRO A 331 -14.32 -6.68 -13.27
CA PRO A 331 -15.27 -6.17 -12.30
C PRO A 331 -16.59 -6.96 -12.37
N GLU A 332 -17.20 -7.22 -11.23
CA GLU A 332 -18.40 -8.03 -11.06
C GLU A 332 -19.36 -7.38 -10.04
N VAL A 333 -20.64 -7.30 -10.39
CA VAL A 333 -21.73 -6.91 -9.47
C VAL A 333 -22.73 -8.05 -9.41
N SER A 334 -23.09 -8.45 -8.20
CA SER A 334 -24.00 -9.56 -7.95
C SER A 334 -25.02 -9.22 -6.87
N SER A 335 -26.27 -9.66 -7.06
CA SER A 335 -27.38 -9.42 -6.16
C SER A 335 -28.29 -10.64 -6.03
N LEU A 336 -28.98 -10.75 -4.89
CA LEU A 336 -29.98 -11.79 -4.67
C LEU A 336 -31.27 -11.45 -5.44
N ASP A 337 -31.78 -12.42 -6.20
CA ASP A 337 -33.02 -12.33 -6.96
C ASP A 337 -34.05 -13.30 -6.40
N PHE A 338 -34.99 -12.75 -5.63
CA PHE A 338 -36.11 -13.47 -5.05
C PHE A 338 -37.22 -13.80 -6.07
N THR A 339 -37.19 -13.18 -7.26
CA THR A 339 -38.19 -13.38 -8.33
C THR A 339 -38.04 -14.75 -9.00
N ASN A 340 -36.80 -15.13 -9.30
CA ASN A 340 -36.45 -16.42 -9.89
C ASN A 340 -35.99 -17.44 -8.83
N ALA A 341 -36.50 -17.30 -7.60
CA ALA A 341 -36.16 -18.18 -6.48
C ALA A 341 -36.72 -19.60 -6.64
N VAL A 342 -35.97 -20.58 -6.15
CA VAL A 342 -36.44 -21.97 -6.03
C VAL A 342 -36.98 -22.18 -4.61
N THR A 343 -38.24 -22.60 -4.49
CA THR A 343 -38.85 -22.90 -3.19
C THR A 343 -38.85 -24.40 -2.92
N ILE A 344 -38.26 -24.81 -1.80
CA ILE A 344 -38.22 -26.22 -1.34
C ILE A 344 -38.75 -26.25 0.10
N ASP A 345 -39.80 -27.03 0.35
CA ASP A 345 -40.45 -27.21 1.67
C ASP A 345 -40.73 -25.88 2.43
N GLY A 346 -41.09 -24.84 1.68
CA GLY A 346 -41.37 -23.49 2.19
C GLY A 346 -40.14 -22.57 2.33
N TYR A 347 -38.93 -23.11 2.18
CA TYR A 347 -37.69 -22.32 2.14
C TYR A 347 -37.47 -21.73 0.74
N GLN A 348 -37.41 -20.40 0.64
CA GLN A 348 -37.17 -19.69 -0.62
C GLN A 348 -35.66 -19.46 -0.82
N ILE A 349 -35.10 -20.10 -1.84
CA ILE A 349 -33.69 -19.97 -2.24
C ILE A 349 -33.61 -18.99 -3.42
N PRO A 350 -33.33 -17.68 -3.21
CA PRO A 350 -33.12 -16.73 -4.30
C PRO A 350 -32.05 -17.19 -5.29
N ALA A 351 -32.25 -16.85 -6.57
CA ALA A 351 -31.19 -16.90 -7.56
C ALA A 351 -30.16 -15.79 -7.27
N ILE A 352 -28.98 -15.86 -7.88
CA ILE A 352 -28.00 -14.78 -7.83
C ILE A 352 -27.86 -14.19 -9.24
N SER A 353 -28.28 -12.94 -9.40
CA SER A 353 -28.09 -12.15 -10.62
C SER A 353 -26.64 -11.67 -10.65
N ILE A 354 -25.84 -12.07 -11.64
CA ILE A 354 -24.41 -11.73 -11.74
C ILE A 354 -24.16 -10.97 -13.05
N ARG A 355 -23.62 -9.75 -12.94
CA ARG A 355 -23.17 -8.88 -14.04
C ARG A 355 -21.65 -8.79 -13.95
N LYS A 356 -20.91 -9.42 -14.87
CA LYS A 356 -19.43 -9.43 -14.85
C LYS A 356 -18.83 -9.16 -16.21
N VAL A 357 -17.69 -8.48 -16.21
CA VAL A 357 -16.85 -8.22 -17.38
C VAL A 357 -15.45 -8.76 -17.09
N LYS A 358 -14.70 -9.11 -18.14
CA LYS A 358 -13.24 -9.23 -18.08
C LYS A 358 -12.68 -8.60 -19.35
N SER A 359 -11.84 -7.59 -19.21
CA SER A 359 -11.29 -6.82 -20.32
C SER A 359 -9.86 -6.37 -20.04
N GLU A 360 -9.17 -5.94 -21.08
CA GLU A 360 -7.81 -5.43 -21.05
C GLU A 360 -7.76 -4.19 -21.96
N VAL A 361 -7.38 -3.04 -21.42
CA VAL A 361 -7.46 -1.73 -22.10
C VAL A 361 -6.25 -0.86 -21.79
N GLU A 362 -5.77 -0.09 -22.77
CA GLU A 362 -4.74 0.94 -22.59
C GLU A 362 -5.42 2.31 -22.54
N LEU A 363 -5.27 3.05 -21.44
CA LEU A 363 -5.94 4.33 -21.19
C LEU A 363 -4.94 5.40 -20.73
N SER A 364 -5.22 6.67 -21.01
CA SER A 364 -4.46 7.79 -20.42
C SER A 364 -4.89 8.02 -18.96
N GLU A 365 -4.06 8.69 -18.18
CA GLU A 365 -4.45 9.19 -16.86
C GLU A 365 -5.72 10.05 -16.93
N GLY A 366 -6.67 9.79 -16.03
CA GLY A 366 -7.97 10.46 -15.98
C GLY A 366 -8.94 10.11 -17.12
N GLN A 367 -8.57 9.23 -18.05
CA GLN A 367 -9.38 8.90 -19.21
C GLN A 367 -10.45 7.85 -18.88
N SER A 368 -11.72 8.29 -18.81
CA SER A 368 -12.87 7.38 -18.70
C SER A 368 -13.10 6.62 -20.01
N PHE A 369 -13.35 5.31 -19.93
CA PHE A 369 -13.70 4.48 -21.08
C PHE A 369 -14.73 3.39 -20.72
N ALA A 370 -15.70 3.16 -21.60
CA ALA A 370 -16.72 2.12 -21.45
C ALA A 370 -16.16 0.76 -21.91
N ILE A 371 -15.90 -0.15 -20.97
CA ILE A 371 -15.28 -1.46 -21.23
C ILE A 371 -16.30 -2.56 -21.59
N GLY A 372 -17.59 -2.28 -21.43
CA GLY A 372 -18.67 -3.21 -21.74
C GLY A 372 -20.05 -2.61 -21.47
N GLY A 373 -21.06 -3.21 -22.08
CA GLY A 373 -22.46 -2.87 -21.85
C GLY A 373 -23.41 -3.89 -22.48
N LEU A 374 -24.67 -3.82 -22.09
CA LEU A 374 -25.75 -4.69 -22.57
C LEU A 374 -27.05 -3.87 -22.69
N LEU A 375 -27.79 -4.08 -23.77
CA LEU A 375 -29.14 -3.59 -23.97
C LEU A 375 -30.05 -4.80 -24.23
N ASP A 376 -30.89 -5.19 -23.28
CA ASP A 376 -32.04 -6.07 -23.53
C ASP A 376 -33.30 -5.20 -23.72
N ASN A 377 -34.17 -5.61 -24.64
CA ASN A 377 -35.43 -4.96 -24.96
C ASN A 377 -36.47 -6.03 -25.26
N ARG A 378 -37.26 -6.37 -24.24
CA ARG A 378 -38.28 -7.40 -24.29
C ARG A 378 -39.66 -6.78 -24.38
N GLU A 379 -40.39 -7.04 -25.46
CA GLU A 379 -41.80 -6.68 -25.57
C GLU A 379 -42.69 -7.92 -25.58
N THR A 380 -43.50 -8.06 -24.53
CA THR A 380 -44.52 -9.11 -24.38
C THR A 380 -45.88 -8.51 -24.69
N GLN A 381 -46.63 -9.13 -25.60
CA GLN A 381 -47.99 -8.73 -25.96
C GLN A 381 -48.96 -9.89 -25.72
N THR A 382 -49.82 -9.76 -24.70
CA THR A 382 -50.86 -10.72 -24.37
C THR A 382 -52.18 -10.23 -24.98
N PHE A 383 -52.74 -11.02 -25.89
CA PHE A 383 -54.03 -10.75 -26.52
C PHE A 383 -55.06 -11.75 -26.03
N GLN A 384 -56.20 -11.27 -25.56
CA GLN A 384 -57.34 -12.10 -25.18
C GLN A 384 -58.60 -11.54 -25.84
N LYS A 385 -59.51 -12.38 -26.29
CA LYS A 385 -60.66 -11.96 -27.11
C LYS A 385 -61.83 -12.91 -26.99
N LEU A 386 -63.05 -12.36 -27.09
CA LEU A 386 -64.25 -13.17 -27.17
C LEU A 386 -64.33 -13.86 -28.55
N PRO A 387 -64.58 -15.17 -28.62
CA PRO A 387 -64.79 -15.85 -29.90
C PRO A 387 -66.03 -15.31 -30.62
N PHE A 388 -66.06 -15.49 -31.94
CA PHE A 388 -67.10 -15.00 -32.88
C PHE A 388 -67.24 -13.48 -32.98
N ILE A 389 -67.43 -12.74 -31.89
CA ILE A 389 -67.71 -11.28 -31.95
C ILE A 389 -66.45 -10.42 -32.19
N SER A 390 -65.26 -10.90 -31.84
CA SER A 390 -63.99 -10.19 -32.04
C SER A 390 -63.58 -10.03 -33.51
N SER A 391 -64.12 -10.81 -34.45
CA SER A 391 -63.79 -10.71 -35.88
C SER A 391 -64.60 -9.64 -36.65
N VAL A 392 -65.60 -9.01 -36.03
CA VAL A 392 -66.42 -7.98 -36.67
C VAL A 392 -65.57 -6.73 -36.93
N PRO A 393 -65.50 -6.20 -38.17
CA PRO A 393 -64.78 -4.96 -38.47
C PRO A 393 -65.26 -3.80 -37.60
N ILE A 394 -64.31 -2.94 -37.19
CA ILE A 394 -64.52 -1.81 -36.26
C ILE A 394 -64.89 -2.26 -34.83
N LEU A 395 -66.02 -2.94 -34.65
CA LEU A 395 -66.57 -3.33 -33.34
C LEU A 395 -65.74 -4.38 -32.60
N GLY A 396 -65.11 -5.32 -33.32
CA GLY A 396 -64.32 -6.41 -32.73
C GLY A 396 -63.13 -5.94 -31.86
N LYS A 397 -62.69 -4.69 -32.04
CA LYS A 397 -61.67 -4.06 -31.17
C LYS A 397 -62.16 -3.75 -29.75
N LEU A 398 -63.48 -3.70 -29.52
CA LEU A 398 -64.08 -3.52 -28.20
C LEU A 398 -64.28 -4.85 -27.44
N PHE A 399 -64.18 -5.99 -28.13
CA PHE A 399 -64.37 -7.33 -27.58
C PHE A 399 -63.06 -8.13 -27.49
N GLN A 400 -61.95 -7.40 -27.41
CA GLN A 400 -60.61 -7.90 -27.13
C GLN A 400 -59.97 -7.05 -26.03
N SER A 401 -59.10 -7.66 -25.26
CA SER A 401 -58.25 -7.01 -24.26
C SER A 401 -56.78 -7.26 -24.61
N ILE A 402 -55.96 -6.25 -24.36
CA ILE A 402 -54.55 -6.24 -24.71
C ILE A 402 -53.74 -5.83 -23.48
N SER A 403 -52.77 -6.66 -23.09
CA SER A 403 -51.65 -6.24 -22.24
C SER A 403 -50.40 -6.13 -23.11
N ARG A 404 -49.70 -5.00 -23.03
CA ARG A 404 -48.40 -4.81 -23.66
C ARG A 404 -47.39 -4.33 -22.60
N THR A 405 -46.46 -5.21 -22.26
CA THR A 405 -45.35 -4.92 -21.36
C THR A 405 -44.07 -4.82 -22.19
N ARG A 406 -43.38 -3.68 -22.13
CA ARG A 406 -42.03 -3.53 -22.67
C ARG A 406 -41.05 -3.26 -21.53
N THR A 407 -40.02 -4.09 -21.44
CA THR A 407 -38.92 -3.94 -20.48
C THR A 407 -37.64 -3.68 -21.25
N ASN A 408 -37.06 -2.50 -21.03
CA ASN A 408 -35.70 -2.17 -21.46
C ASN A 408 -34.76 -2.33 -20.26
N THR A 409 -33.67 -3.06 -20.42
CA THR A 409 -32.58 -3.17 -19.44
C THR A 409 -31.29 -2.68 -20.10
N GLU A 410 -30.79 -1.55 -19.63
CA GLU A 410 -29.53 -0.95 -20.08
C GLU A 410 -28.48 -1.14 -18.98
N LEU A 411 -27.31 -1.69 -19.32
CA LEU A 411 -26.14 -1.83 -18.44
C LEU A 411 -24.91 -1.24 -19.14
N ILE A 412 -24.12 -0.43 -18.43
CA ILE A 412 -22.84 0.11 -18.88
C ILE A 412 -21.82 -0.03 -17.76
N VAL A 413 -20.59 -0.43 -18.11
CA VAL A 413 -19.44 -0.49 -17.20
C VAL A 413 -18.34 0.45 -17.72
N ILE A 414 -18.03 1.48 -16.95
CA ILE A 414 -17.03 2.51 -17.27
C ILE A 414 -15.86 2.37 -16.30
N VAL A 415 -14.63 2.50 -16.78
CA VAL A 415 -13.43 2.56 -15.93
C VAL A 415 -12.67 3.86 -16.17
N THR A 416 -12.06 4.41 -15.12
CA THR A 416 -11.22 5.60 -15.16
C THR A 416 -10.00 5.38 -14.25
N PRO A 417 -8.79 5.22 -14.79
CA PRO A 417 -7.57 5.11 -14.00
C PRO A 417 -6.92 6.49 -13.77
N GLU A 418 -6.37 6.71 -12.58
CA GLU A 418 -5.77 7.98 -12.14
C GLU A 418 -4.45 7.69 -11.42
N ILE A 419 -3.38 8.45 -11.71
CA ILE A 419 -2.08 8.23 -11.07
C ILE A 419 -2.06 9.07 -9.79
N VAL A 420 -1.81 8.41 -8.66
CA VAL A 420 -1.82 9.05 -7.34
C VAL A 420 -0.47 8.86 -6.66
N GLN A 421 -0.02 9.91 -5.99
CA GLN A 421 1.24 9.94 -5.24
C GLN A 421 0.94 9.92 -3.73
N PRO A 422 1.72 9.20 -2.91
CA PRO A 422 1.60 9.28 -1.46
C PRO A 422 1.78 10.72 -0.95
N ILE A 423 0.94 11.11 0.01
CA ILE A 423 1.00 12.45 0.63
C ILE A 423 2.36 12.62 1.34
N PRO A 424 3.13 13.70 1.07
CA PRO A 424 4.41 13.93 1.72
C PRO A 424 4.33 13.99 3.25
N ALA A 425 5.40 13.56 3.92
CA ALA A 425 5.51 13.64 5.37
C ALA A 425 5.45 15.11 5.85
N GLY A 426 4.48 15.42 6.70
CA GLY A 426 4.24 16.77 7.24
C GLY A 426 3.13 17.56 6.55
N THR A 427 2.63 17.13 5.38
CA THR A 427 1.36 17.65 4.84
C THR A 427 0.18 17.07 5.59
N ALA A 428 -0.80 17.91 5.94
CA ALA A 428 -2.06 17.44 6.51
C ALA A 428 -2.85 16.62 5.47
N PRO A 429 -3.50 15.51 5.85
CA PRO A 429 -4.36 14.77 4.94
C PRO A 429 -5.57 15.63 4.52
N PRO A 430 -6.12 15.44 3.30
CA PRO A 430 -7.32 16.14 2.88
C PRO A 430 -8.47 15.83 3.84
N ALA A 431 -9.24 16.86 4.20
CA ALA A 431 -10.40 16.69 5.07
C ALA A 431 -11.42 15.75 4.40
N LEU A 432 -11.82 14.70 5.11
CA LEU A 432 -12.91 13.84 4.66
C LEU A 432 -14.20 14.67 4.64
N HIS A 433 -14.88 14.69 3.49
CA HIS A 433 -16.25 15.20 3.39
C HIS A 433 -17.19 14.21 4.09
N TYR A 434 -17.30 14.35 5.41
CA TYR A 434 -18.38 13.73 6.16
C TYR A 434 -19.72 14.28 5.65
N PRO A 435 -20.77 13.45 5.55
CA PRO A 435 -22.11 13.95 5.25
C PRO A 435 -22.52 14.94 6.36
N GLU A 436 -22.96 16.13 5.97
CA GLU A 436 -23.44 17.13 6.92
C GLU A 436 -24.64 16.58 7.69
N PRO A 437 -24.79 16.88 9.01
CA PRO A 437 -25.96 16.47 9.76
C PRO A 437 -27.24 16.98 9.09
N PHE A 438 -28.15 16.06 8.75
CA PHE A 438 -29.41 16.37 8.05
C PHE A 438 -30.32 17.38 8.80
N LEU A 439 -30.05 17.61 10.08
CA LEU A 439 -30.67 18.65 10.89
C LEU A 439 -29.58 19.62 11.36
N GLU A 440 -29.80 20.92 11.14
CA GLU A 440 -29.04 21.96 11.84
C GLU A 440 -29.17 21.76 13.36
N SER A 441 -28.09 22.01 14.11
CA SER A 441 -28.10 21.83 15.56
C SER A 441 -29.12 22.77 16.20
N ASN A 442 -30.21 22.20 16.73
CA ASN A 442 -31.31 22.95 17.36
C ASN A 442 -30.92 23.71 18.64
N SER A 443 -29.66 23.59 19.07
CA SER A 443 -29.08 24.37 20.16
C SER A 443 -27.58 24.58 19.95
N ASN A 444 -27.05 25.66 20.55
CA ASN A 444 -25.61 25.90 20.67
C ASN A 444 -24.95 25.08 21.81
N ILE A 445 -25.60 24.01 22.26
CA ILE A 445 -25.12 23.14 23.34
C ILE A 445 -24.49 21.92 22.68
N PRO A 446 -23.19 21.63 22.90
CA PRO A 446 -22.58 20.43 22.35
C PRO A 446 -23.26 19.18 22.93
N MET A 447 -23.79 18.32 22.06
CA MET A 447 -24.43 17.06 22.46
C MET A 447 -23.38 16.08 23.00
N HIS A 448 -23.13 16.14 24.30
CA HIS A 448 -22.34 15.13 24.99
C HIS A 448 -23.19 13.89 25.28
N THR A 449 -22.68 12.70 24.94
CA THR A 449 -23.28 11.42 25.33
C THR A 449 -23.34 11.34 26.86
N PRO A 450 -24.52 11.18 27.48
CA PRO A 450 -24.72 11.37 28.92
C PRO A 450 -24.28 10.16 29.77
N ASP A 451 -23.04 9.70 29.56
CA ASP A 451 -22.24 9.03 30.60
C ASP A 451 -20.72 9.00 30.30
N GLN A 452 -20.23 9.73 29.28
CA GLN A 452 -18.78 9.86 29.05
C GLN A 452 -18.15 10.85 30.02
N ASN A 453 -18.05 10.44 31.29
CA ASN A 453 -17.15 11.03 32.27
C ASN A 453 -15.70 10.80 31.79
N ARG A 454 -15.22 11.70 30.93
CA ARG A 454 -13.95 11.58 30.19
C ARG A 454 -12.78 11.64 31.15
N VAL A 455 -12.40 10.47 31.70
CA VAL A 455 -11.12 10.27 32.37
C VAL A 455 -10.05 10.87 31.46
N PRO A 456 -9.30 11.90 31.89
CA PRO A 456 -8.35 12.56 31.03
C PRO A 456 -7.34 11.52 30.57
N ALA A 457 -7.19 11.37 29.24
CA ALA A 457 -6.33 10.37 28.65
C ALA A 457 -4.92 10.52 29.25
N LYS A 458 -4.53 9.56 30.10
CA LYS A 458 -3.31 9.64 30.89
C LYS A 458 -2.16 9.87 29.92
N PRO A 459 -1.43 11.00 30.00
CA PRO A 459 -0.40 11.32 29.02
C PRO A 459 0.60 10.17 28.99
N ALA A 460 1.00 9.76 27.77
CA ALA A 460 1.94 8.68 27.59
C ALA A 460 3.19 8.96 28.44
N PRO A 461 3.66 8.00 29.26
CA PRO A 461 4.77 8.25 30.16
C PRO A 461 6.00 8.63 29.33
N ALA A 462 6.63 9.76 29.67
CA ALA A 462 7.76 10.32 28.93
C ALA A 462 8.99 9.38 28.85
N THR A 463 9.00 8.34 29.68
CA THR A 463 9.92 7.21 29.61
C THR A 463 9.14 5.90 29.60
N MET A 464 9.42 5.05 28.61
CA MET A 464 8.99 3.65 28.57
C MET A 464 10.18 2.75 28.95
N PRO A 465 9.98 1.67 29.73
CA PRO A 465 11.04 0.68 29.96
C PRO A 465 11.56 0.10 28.64
N VAL A 466 12.87 -0.15 28.56
CA VAL A 466 13.54 -0.60 27.32
C VAL A 466 12.95 -1.93 26.84
N GLU A 467 12.54 -2.78 27.76
CA GLU A 467 11.91 -4.08 27.51
C GLU A 467 10.60 -3.91 26.73
N LYS A 468 9.78 -2.92 27.09
CA LYS A 468 8.53 -2.61 26.38
C LYS A 468 8.77 -1.94 25.03
N LEU A 469 9.82 -1.12 24.92
CA LEU A 469 10.21 -0.54 23.63
C LEU A 469 10.67 -1.64 22.65
N VAL A 470 11.55 -2.55 23.11
CA VAL A 470 11.99 -3.73 22.35
C VAL A 470 10.81 -4.63 21.99
N GLU A 471 9.83 -4.80 22.88
CA GLU A 471 8.61 -5.56 22.59
C GLU A 471 7.74 -4.88 21.51
N SER A 472 7.59 -3.55 21.56
CA SER A 472 6.88 -2.77 20.52
C SER A 472 7.60 -2.67 19.18
N MET A 473 8.90 -2.98 19.14
CA MET A 473 9.71 -3.04 17.91
C MET A 473 9.84 -4.45 17.33
N LYS A 474 9.24 -5.47 17.95
CA LYS A 474 9.02 -6.77 17.28
C LYS A 474 8.03 -6.52 16.15
N PRO A 475 8.31 -6.93 14.90
CA PRO A 475 7.34 -6.80 13.82
C PRO A 475 6.07 -7.58 14.20
N GLU A 476 4.90 -6.99 13.93
CA GLU A 476 3.64 -7.68 14.13
C GLU A 476 3.65 -9.01 13.38
N LYS A 477 3.08 -10.06 13.98
CA LYS A 477 2.86 -11.31 13.26
C LYS A 477 2.00 -10.99 12.04
N PRO A 478 2.38 -11.42 10.82
CA PRO A 478 1.54 -11.19 9.66
C PRO A 478 0.16 -11.78 9.93
N LEU A 479 -0.89 -11.03 9.54
CA LEU A 479 -2.27 -11.46 9.70
C LEU A 479 -2.47 -12.79 8.96
N VAL A 480 -2.53 -13.87 9.73
CA VAL A 480 -3.02 -15.16 9.24
C VAL A 480 -4.53 -14.99 9.09
N THR A 481 -4.96 -14.70 7.86
CA THR A 481 -6.31 -15.05 7.43
C THR A 481 -6.39 -16.57 7.44
N ASP A 482 -7.07 -17.14 8.44
CA ASP A 482 -7.20 -18.58 8.63
C ASP A 482 -7.97 -19.23 7.47
N GLU A 483 -7.25 -19.66 6.43
CA GLU A 483 -7.76 -20.69 5.53
C GLU A 483 -7.84 -22.02 6.28
N ALA A 484 -9.06 -22.49 6.50
CA ALA A 484 -9.43 -23.85 6.87
C ALA A 484 -8.83 -24.44 8.17
N THR A 485 -9.63 -24.44 9.24
CA THR A 485 -9.70 -25.60 10.15
C THR A 485 -11.16 -25.94 10.48
N GLY A 486 -11.47 -27.25 10.53
CA GLY A 486 -12.82 -27.75 10.77
C GLY A 486 -13.17 -27.82 12.26
N TYR A 487 -14.47 -27.77 12.56
CA TYR A 487 -15.01 -27.94 13.92
C TYR A 487 -14.64 -29.31 14.52
N THR A 488 -13.83 -29.33 15.57
CA THR A 488 -13.80 -30.42 16.56
C THR A 488 -13.91 -29.84 17.97
N GLY A 489 -15.11 -29.92 18.56
CA GLY A 489 -15.35 -29.41 19.90
C GLY A 489 -14.76 -30.32 20.98
N SER A 490 -14.10 -29.73 21.98
CA SER A 490 -13.72 -30.40 23.23
C SER A 490 -13.94 -29.43 24.39
N SER A 491 -14.82 -29.80 25.32
CA SER A 491 -15.19 -28.99 26.47
C SER A 491 -14.41 -29.42 27.72
N SER A 492 -13.61 -28.51 28.28
CA SER A 492 -12.96 -28.69 29.58
C SER A 492 -13.40 -27.61 30.56
N MET A 493 -14.36 -27.98 31.43
CA MET A 493 -14.69 -27.17 32.60
C MET A 493 -13.55 -27.24 33.61
N SER A 494 -13.11 -26.10 34.14
CA SER A 494 -12.23 -26.03 35.31
C SER A 494 -12.74 -24.93 36.24
N ALA A 495 -13.08 -25.30 37.47
CA ALA A 495 -13.62 -24.40 38.47
C ALA A 495 -12.53 -23.94 39.45
N ALA A 496 -12.55 -22.65 39.82
CA ALA A 496 -11.76 -22.11 40.91
C ALA A 496 -12.65 -21.89 42.16
N PRO A 497 -12.13 -22.13 43.38
CA PRO A 497 -12.96 -22.19 44.59
C PRO A 497 -13.26 -20.81 45.21
N SER A 498 -14.33 -20.77 46.00
CA SER A 498 -14.66 -19.65 46.88
C SER A 498 -13.70 -19.52 48.07
N SER A 499 -13.47 -18.27 48.51
CA SER A 499 -12.92 -17.94 49.83
C SER A 499 -13.86 -16.97 50.56
N SER A 500 -13.81 -16.94 51.90
CA SER A 500 -14.92 -16.44 52.73
C SER A 500 -14.50 -15.57 53.90
N ALA A 501 -15.17 -14.42 54.05
CA ALA A 501 -15.29 -13.63 55.30
C ALA A 501 -13.97 -13.05 55.88
N PRO A 502 -13.97 -12.26 56.99
CA PRO A 502 -15.09 -11.65 57.74
C PRO A 502 -15.00 -10.09 57.78
N GLN A 503 -16.05 -9.32 58.08
CA GLN A 503 -17.12 -9.47 59.09
C GLN A 503 -18.49 -9.00 58.58
#